data_AF-A0A920NTG2-F1
#
_entry.id   AF-A0A920NTG2-F1
#
_cell.length_a   1.000
_cell.length_b   1.000
_cell.length_c   1.000
_cell.angle_alpha   90.00
_cell.angle_beta   90.00
_cell.angle_gamma   90.00
#
_symmetry.space_group_name_H-M   'P 1'
#
loop_
_entity.id
_entity.type
_entity.pdbx_description
1 polymer ?
#
loop_
_entity_poly.entity_id
_entity_poly.type
_entity_poly.pdbx_seq_one_letter_code
_entity_poly.pdbx_strand_id
1 'polypeptide(L)'
;MGMLPLLLRLPPKLGAEVIVIGTAKISSGGVFYGMTSGEADLNGKIVGADTGEILAVVPSAHGKKPHISASTAGVNAVNDAADKLGTDIIRQLIQKWSTQQSNFIKVFIVLKNADFGSYMMFQSFLQAQTVSGIRNAYSKSLNDGVAEYEVEYEGKAQDLAMGLSQTTPDGLNFKVTGMSGNRITAEIVQ
;
A
#
# COMPACT_ATOMS: atom_id res chain seq x y z
N MET A 1 5.14 -31.85 -0.96
CA MET A 1 5.50 -30.86 0.08
C MET A 1 6.84 -30.25 -0.30
N GLY A 2 7.00 -29.19 -1.07
CA GLY A 2 6.15 -28.26 -1.82
C GLY A 2 7.14 -27.15 -2.23
N MET A 3 7.31 -26.83 -3.51
CA MET A 3 8.39 -25.92 -3.98
C MET A 3 8.14 -24.44 -3.60
N LEU A 4 6.91 -24.13 -3.20
CA LEU A 4 6.41 -22.79 -2.90
C LEU A 4 7.02 -22.11 -1.64
N PRO A 5 7.24 -22.80 -0.50
CA PRO A 5 7.88 -22.22 0.69
C PRO A 5 9.37 -21.93 0.49
N LEU A 6 10.05 -22.60 -0.46
CA LEU A 6 11.46 -22.35 -0.75
C LEU A 6 11.63 -21.06 -1.56
N LEU A 7 10.75 -20.86 -2.56
CA LEU A 7 10.73 -19.66 -3.41
C LEU A 7 10.38 -18.38 -2.63
N LEU A 8 9.64 -18.48 -1.53
CA LEU A 8 9.32 -17.34 -0.68
C LEU A 8 10.48 -16.88 0.23
N ARG A 9 11.52 -17.72 0.44
CA ARG A 9 12.63 -17.43 1.38
C ARG A 9 13.89 -16.85 0.72
N LEU A 10 13.96 -16.89 -0.61
CA LEU A 10 15.08 -16.38 -1.41
C LEU A 10 15.03 -14.86 -1.70
N PRO A 11 13.86 -14.24 -1.98
CA PRO A 11 13.76 -12.85 -2.44
C PRO A 11 14.32 -11.80 -1.46
N PRO A 12 14.09 -11.88 -0.14
CA PRO A 12 14.67 -10.91 0.82
C PRO A 12 16.20 -10.95 0.86
N LYS A 13 16.82 -12.09 0.52
CA LYS A 13 18.28 -12.25 0.46
C LYS A 13 18.89 -11.66 -0.83
N LEU A 14 18.06 -11.37 -1.83
CA LEU A 14 18.45 -10.84 -3.14
C LEU A 14 18.02 -9.39 -3.34
N GLY A 15 17.42 -8.75 -2.32
CA GLY A 15 16.90 -7.38 -2.41
C GLY A 15 15.70 -7.25 -3.35
N ALA A 16 14.97 -8.34 -3.61
CA ALA A 16 13.76 -8.30 -4.42
C ALA A 16 12.58 -7.85 -3.55
N GLU A 17 11.93 -6.75 -3.91
CA GLU A 17 10.78 -6.18 -3.18
C GLU A 17 9.47 -6.90 -3.51
N VAL A 18 9.38 -7.53 -4.68
CA VAL A 18 8.17 -8.18 -5.18
C VAL A 18 8.47 -9.55 -5.79
N ILE A 19 7.52 -10.47 -5.62
CA ILE A 19 7.53 -11.82 -6.19
C ILE A 19 6.35 -11.94 -7.14
N VAL A 20 6.62 -12.32 -8.39
CA VAL A 20 5.57 -12.62 -9.37
C VAL A 20 5.41 -14.13 -9.47
N ILE A 21 4.20 -14.64 -9.25
CA ILE A 21 3.87 -16.06 -9.30
C ILE A 21 2.67 -16.26 -10.21
N GLY A 22 2.75 -17.19 -11.15
CA GLY A 22 1.68 -17.43 -12.10
C GLY A 22 1.73 -18.80 -12.73
N THR A 23 0.70 -19.13 -13.50
CA THR A 23 0.67 -20.33 -14.34
C THR A 23 0.42 -19.94 -15.79
N ALA A 24 0.98 -20.74 -16.69
CA ALA A 24 0.84 -20.58 -18.12
C ALA A 24 0.30 -21.87 -18.72
N LYS A 25 -0.81 -21.77 -19.46
CA LYS A 25 -1.35 -22.85 -20.27
C LYS A 25 -1.25 -22.45 -21.74
N ILE A 26 -0.48 -23.20 -22.50
CA ILE A 26 -0.35 -23.01 -23.94
C ILE A 26 -1.15 -24.13 -24.61
N SER A 27 -1.97 -23.76 -25.58
CA SER A 27 -2.77 -24.69 -26.36
C SER A 27 -2.80 -24.28 -27.83
N SER A 28 -3.35 -25.13 -28.68
CA SER A 28 -3.57 -24.81 -30.08
C SER A 28 -5.05 -24.74 -30.36
N GLY A 29 -5.48 -23.65 -31.00
CA GLY A 29 -6.83 -23.50 -31.52
C GLY A 29 -7.09 -24.31 -32.80
N GLY A 30 -6.11 -25.08 -33.28
CA GLY A 30 -6.19 -25.88 -34.51
C GLY A 30 -5.52 -25.21 -35.72
N VAL A 31 -5.62 -25.87 -36.88
CA VAL A 31 -5.07 -25.40 -38.16
C VAL A 31 -6.20 -24.88 -39.04
N PHE A 32 -6.09 -23.63 -39.48
CA PHE A 32 -7.03 -22.98 -40.40
C PHE A 32 -6.25 -22.41 -41.58
N TYR A 33 -6.66 -22.75 -42.81
CA TYR A 33 -6.02 -22.26 -44.04
C TYR A 33 -4.48 -22.44 -44.07
N GLY A 34 -3.98 -23.56 -43.54
CA GLY A 34 -2.53 -23.85 -43.48
C GLY A 34 -1.77 -23.07 -42.39
N MET A 35 -2.46 -22.28 -41.56
CA MET A 35 -1.89 -21.59 -40.41
C MET A 35 -2.34 -22.27 -39.11
N THR A 36 -1.39 -22.51 -38.21
CA THR A 36 -1.68 -22.97 -36.85
C THR A 36 -2.08 -21.80 -35.98
N SER A 37 -3.20 -21.92 -35.26
CA SER A 37 -3.59 -20.98 -34.22
C SER A 37 -2.95 -21.37 -32.89
N GLY A 38 -2.07 -20.52 -32.36
CA GLY A 38 -1.57 -20.63 -31.00
C GLY A 38 -2.48 -19.88 -30.04
N GLU A 39 -2.74 -20.48 -28.88
CA GLU A 39 -3.56 -19.91 -27.80
C GLU A 39 -2.79 -20.03 -26.48
N ALA A 40 -2.84 -18.99 -25.66
CA ALA A 40 -2.21 -18.98 -24.35
C ALA A 40 -3.11 -18.32 -23.32
N ASP A 41 -3.27 -18.99 -22.17
CA ASP A 41 -3.92 -18.48 -20.99
C ASP A 41 -2.90 -18.36 -19.87
N LEU A 42 -2.65 -17.14 -19.42
CA LEU A 42 -1.78 -16.84 -18.29
C LEU A 42 -2.61 -16.37 -17.11
N ASN A 43 -2.17 -16.68 -15.90
CA ASN A 43 -2.60 -15.99 -14.69
C ASN A 43 -1.40 -15.65 -13.84
N GLY A 44 -1.54 -14.64 -12.99
CA GLY A 44 -0.46 -14.13 -12.19
C GLY A 44 -0.93 -13.40 -10.95
N LYS A 45 -0.12 -13.47 -9.91
CA LYS A 45 -0.23 -12.65 -8.71
C LYS A 45 1.12 -12.05 -8.37
N ILE A 46 1.11 -10.84 -7.85
CA ILE A 46 2.27 -10.19 -7.26
C ILE A 46 2.12 -10.22 -5.75
N VAL A 47 3.21 -10.58 -5.07
CA VAL A 47 3.31 -10.65 -3.62
C VAL A 47 4.48 -9.78 -3.16
N GLY A 48 4.28 -8.96 -2.14
CA GLY A 48 5.37 -8.24 -1.48
C GLY A 48 6.33 -9.24 -0.82
N ALA A 49 7.61 -9.16 -1.13
CA ALA A 49 8.59 -10.13 -0.65
C ALA A 49 8.77 -10.09 0.88
N ASP A 50 8.65 -8.90 1.47
CA ASP A 50 8.87 -8.69 2.90
C ASP A 50 7.61 -8.95 3.73
N THR A 51 6.45 -8.54 3.22
CA THR A 51 5.16 -8.60 3.95
C THR A 51 4.33 -9.83 3.63
N GLY A 52 4.58 -10.49 2.50
CA GLY A 52 3.73 -11.57 1.98
C GLY A 52 2.35 -11.07 1.49
N GLU A 53 2.12 -9.75 1.43
CA GLU A 53 0.87 -9.16 0.99
C GLU A 53 0.67 -9.35 -0.51
N ILE A 54 -0.55 -9.67 -0.94
CA ILE A 54 -0.90 -9.71 -2.36
C ILE A 54 -1.06 -8.26 -2.88
N LEU A 55 -0.20 -7.87 -3.81
CA LEU A 55 -0.17 -6.53 -4.39
C LEU A 55 -1.07 -6.40 -5.62
N ALA A 56 -1.17 -7.44 -6.43
CA ALA A 56 -2.02 -7.48 -7.63
C ALA A 56 -2.38 -8.92 -7.98
N VAL A 57 -3.54 -9.12 -8.61
CA VAL A 57 -4.00 -10.42 -9.13
C VAL A 57 -4.62 -10.24 -10.50
N VAL A 58 -4.10 -10.99 -11.48
CA VAL A 58 -4.68 -11.11 -12.81
C VAL A 58 -5.16 -12.57 -12.96
N PRO A 59 -6.48 -12.82 -12.90
CA PRO A 59 -7.02 -14.17 -12.88
C PRO A 59 -6.90 -14.87 -14.25
N SER A 60 -6.87 -14.10 -15.34
CA SER A 60 -6.68 -14.61 -16.69
C SER A 60 -6.22 -13.49 -17.61
N ALA A 61 -5.23 -13.78 -18.45
CA ALA A 61 -4.83 -13.00 -19.60
C ALA A 61 -4.72 -13.94 -20.80
N HIS A 62 -5.57 -13.73 -21.80
CA HIS A 62 -5.66 -14.58 -22.97
C HIS A 62 -4.94 -13.96 -24.17
N GLY A 63 -4.12 -14.75 -24.85
CA GLY A 63 -3.42 -14.38 -26.07
C GLY A 63 -3.65 -15.38 -27.18
N LYS A 64 -3.81 -14.89 -28.41
CA LYS A 64 -4.09 -15.73 -29.58
C LYS A 64 -3.44 -15.15 -30.82
N LYS A 65 -2.59 -15.95 -31.49
CA LYS A 65 -1.88 -15.53 -32.71
C LYS A 65 -1.77 -16.70 -33.71
N PRO A 66 -2.14 -16.49 -34.99
CA PRO A 66 -1.92 -17.48 -36.03
C PRO A 66 -0.47 -17.39 -36.56
N HIS A 67 0.11 -18.53 -36.91
CA HIS A 67 1.37 -18.62 -37.65
C HIS A 67 1.45 -19.93 -38.43
N ILE A 68 2.21 -19.96 -39.52
CA ILE A 68 2.45 -21.20 -40.30
C ILE A 68 3.11 -22.31 -39.47
N SER A 69 3.87 -21.92 -38.45
CA SER A 69 4.57 -22.80 -37.52
C SER A 69 3.85 -22.81 -36.18
N ALA A 70 3.51 -24.00 -35.68
CA ALA A 70 2.86 -24.19 -34.38
C ALA A 70 3.68 -23.62 -33.22
N SER A 71 5.01 -23.75 -33.26
CA SER A 71 5.88 -23.23 -32.20
C SER A 71 5.87 -21.71 -32.16
N THR A 72 5.98 -21.07 -33.33
CA THR A 72 5.92 -19.61 -33.44
C THR A 72 4.53 -19.08 -33.09
N ALA A 73 3.46 -19.79 -33.47
CA ALA A 73 2.10 -19.44 -33.09
C ALA A 73 1.93 -19.45 -31.56
N GLY A 74 2.44 -20.49 -30.89
CA GLY A 74 2.43 -20.61 -29.44
C GLY A 74 3.25 -19.51 -28.74
N VAL A 75 4.48 -19.25 -29.19
CA VAL A 75 5.32 -18.17 -28.63
C VAL A 75 4.65 -16.80 -28.79
N ASN A 76 4.10 -16.51 -29.97
CA ASN A 76 3.42 -15.24 -30.21
C ASN A 76 2.15 -15.10 -29.35
N ALA A 77 1.41 -16.19 -29.13
CA ALA A 77 0.24 -16.20 -28.25
C ALA A 77 0.63 -15.96 -26.79
N VAL A 78 1.73 -16.56 -26.30
CA VAL A 78 2.25 -16.33 -24.95
C VAL A 78 2.70 -14.89 -24.78
N ASN A 79 3.41 -14.31 -25.75
CA ASN A 79 3.85 -12.91 -25.68
C ASN A 79 2.66 -11.96 -25.62
N ASP A 80 1.64 -12.18 -26.45
CA ASP A 80 0.41 -11.37 -26.44
C ASP A 80 -0.35 -11.47 -25.11
N ALA A 81 -0.41 -12.68 -24.52
CA ALA A 81 -0.99 -12.89 -23.20
C ALA A 81 -0.14 -12.24 -22.09
N ALA A 82 1.19 -12.29 -22.19
CA ALA A 82 2.12 -11.75 -21.20
C ALA A 82 2.09 -10.23 -21.18
N ASP A 83 1.99 -9.57 -22.34
CA ASP A 83 1.84 -8.12 -22.45
C ASP A 83 0.56 -7.64 -21.76
N LYS A 84 -0.56 -8.36 -21.97
CA LYS A 84 -1.83 -8.10 -21.30
C LYS A 84 -1.71 -8.26 -19.78
N LEU A 85 -1.13 -9.38 -19.34
CA LEU A 85 -0.91 -9.66 -17.92
C LEU A 85 -0.04 -8.58 -17.26
N GLY A 86 1.06 -8.19 -17.90
CA GLY A 86 1.96 -7.14 -17.41
C GLY A 86 1.27 -5.79 -17.32
N THR A 87 0.51 -5.41 -18.35
CA THR A 87 -0.25 -4.14 -18.37
C THR A 87 -1.28 -4.09 -17.24
N ASP A 88 -2.00 -5.19 -17.00
CA ASP A 88 -3.01 -5.26 -15.95
C ASP A 88 -2.40 -5.21 -14.54
N ILE A 89 -1.30 -5.92 -14.34
CA ILE A 89 -0.52 -5.86 -13.11
C ILE A 89 -0.06 -4.43 -12.83
N ILE A 90 0.58 -3.78 -13.81
CA ILE A 90 1.10 -2.42 -13.65
C ILE A 90 -0.04 -1.46 -13.30
N ARG A 91 -1.20 -1.59 -13.97
CA ARG A 91 -2.38 -0.77 -13.67
C ARG A 91 -2.86 -0.96 -12.23
N GLN A 92 -2.96 -2.20 -11.75
CA GLN A 92 -3.39 -2.49 -10.38
C GLN A 92 -2.39 -1.97 -9.34
N LEU A 93 -1.08 -2.10 -9.60
CA LEU A 93 -0.03 -1.55 -8.73
C LEU A 93 -0.12 -0.03 -8.66
N ILE A 94 -0.26 0.66 -9.80
CA ILE A 94 -0.43 2.11 -9.85
C ILE A 94 -1.68 2.53 -9.07
N GLN A 95 -2.82 1.84 -9.25
CA GLN A 95 -4.03 2.14 -8.49
C GLN A 95 -3.82 1.97 -6.99
N LYS A 96 -3.20 0.86 -6.57
CA LYS A 96 -2.94 0.56 -5.16
C LYS A 96 -2.02 1.60 -4.53
N TRP A 97 -0.90 1.92 -5.17
CA TRP A 97 0.04 2.93 -4.68
C TRP A 97 -0.51 4.34 -4.76
N SER A 98 -1.30 4.67 -5.78
CA SER A 98 -1.99 5.96 -5.87
C SER A 98 -2.99 6.12 -4.73
N THR A 99 -3.73 5.06 -4.36
CA THR A 99 -4.58 5.09 -3.16
C THR A 99 -3.76 5.19 -1.88
N GLN A 100 -2.61 4.52 -1.76
CA GLN A 100 -1.74 4.62 -0.58
C GLN A 100 -1.09 6.01 -0.46
N GLN A 101 -0.62 6.62 -1.55
CA GLN A 101 -0.12 7.99 -1.57
C GLN A 101 -1.23 9.02 -1.32
N SER A 102 -2.47 8.69 -1.69
CA SER A 102 -3.68 9.48 -1.38
C SER A 102 -4.23 9.26 0.04
N ASN A 103 -3.68 8.33 0.83
CA ASN A 103 -4.16 8.06 2.20
C ASN A 103 -3.59 9.02 3.24
N PHE A 104 -2.78 10.00 2.84
CA PHE A 104 -2.39 11.09 3.73
C PHE A 104 -3.55 12.07 3.86
N ILE A 105 -4.25 11.96 4.98
CA ILE A 105 -5.29 12.92 5.35
C ILE A 105 -4.71 14.01 6.24
N LYS A 106 -5.27 15.20 6.15
CA LYS A 106 -5.03 16.27 7.12
C LYS A 106 -5.93 16.05 8.32
N VAL A 107 -5.32 15.83 9.49
CA VAL A 107 -6.01 15.69 10.77
C VAL A 107 -5.69 16.90 11.63
N PHE A 108 -6.71 17.55 12.18
CA PHE A 108 -6.55 18.65 13.12
C PHE A 108 -6.60 18.14 14.55
N ILE A 109 -5.55 18.39 15.32
CA ILE A 109 -5.52 18.04 16.75
C ILE A 109 -5.73 19.31 17.56
N VAL A 110 -6.68 19.26 18.48
CA VAL A 110 -6.96 20.31 19.46
C VAL A 110 -6.53 19.80 20.83
N LEU A 111 -5.50 20.40 21.42
CA LEU A 111 -5.03 20.08 22.75
C LEU A 111 -5.51 21.15 23.73
N LYS A 112 -6.39 20.75 24.65
CA LYS A 112 -6.94 21.60 25.71
C LYS A 112 -6.04 21.60 26.96
N ASN A 113 -6.12 22.68 27.73
CA ASN A 113 -5.32 22.95 28.93
C ASN A 113 -3.81 23.03 28.63
N ALA A 114 -3.43 23.44 27.42
CA ALA A 114 -2.05 23.56 26.99
C ALA A 114 -1.45 24.90 27.41
N ASP A 115 -0.30 24.88 28.09
CA ASP A 115 0.57 26.03 28.22
C ASP A 115 1.61 26.06 27.09
N PHE A 116 2.44 27.11 27.04
CA PHE A 116 3.45 27.24 25.98
C PHE A 116 4.48 26.09 26.00
N GLY A 117 4.83 25.58 27.18
CA GLY A 117 5.75 24.45 27.33
C GLY A 117 5.15 23.17 26.73
N SER A 118 3.92 22.83 27.12
CA SER A 118 3.18 21.69 26.60
C SER A 118 2.93 21.82 25.10
N TYR A 119 2.67 23.03 24.62
CA TYR A 119 2.50 23.31 23.20
C TYR A 119 3.73 22.89 22.37
N MET A 120 4.93 23.28 22.83
CA MET A 120 6.19 22.92 22.17
C MET A 120 6.55 21.45 22.34
N MET A 121 6.31 20.87 23.52
CA MET A 121 6.57 19.45 23.77
C MET A 121 5.67 18.55 22.91
N PHE A 122 4.38 18.86 22.82
CA PHE A 122 3.45 18.08 22.00
C PHE A 122 3.77 18.21 20.50
N GLN A 123 4.19 19.38 20.03
CA GLN A 123 4.68 19.53 18.65
C GLN A 123 5.89 18.63 18.40
N SER A 124 6.87 18.65 19.30
CA SER A 124 8.11 17.87 19.17
C SER A 124 7.82 16.37 19.19
N PHE A 125 6.88 15.94 20.03
CA PHE A 125 6.37 14.57 20.06
C PHE A 125 5.77 14.13 18.71
N LEU A 126 4.89 14.94 18.12
CA LEU A 126 4.29 14.64 16.81
C LEU A 126 5.35 14.62 15.70
N GLN A 127 6.33 15.53 15.75
CA GLN A 127 7.41 15.64 14.76
C GLN A 127 8.46 14.53 14.90
N ALA A 128 8.62 13.94 16.08
CA ALA A 128 9.50 12.80 16.31
C ALA A 128 8.99 11.50 15.64
N GLN A 129 7.77 11.51 15.06
CA GLN A 129 7.16 10.38 14.36
C GLN A 129 7.08 9.10 15.22
N THR A 130 6.96 9.27 16.54
CA THR A 130 6.80 8.16 17.50
C THR A 130 5.47 7.43 17.29
N VAL A 131 4.45 8.13 16.79
CA VAL A 131 3.20 7.53 16.33
C VAL A 131 3.34 7.17 14.86
N SER A 132 3.33 5.86 14.59
CA SER A 132 3.43 5.32 13.23
C SER A 132 2.32 5.88 12.33
N GLY A 133 2.70 6.28 11.11
CA GLY A 133 1.81 6.90 10.13
C GLY A 133 1.80 8.43 10.13
N ILE A 134 2.39 9.10 11.13
CA ILE A 134 2.61 10.56 11.04
C ILE A 134 3.74 10.85 10.06
N ARG A 135 3.44 11.63 9.01
CA ARG A 135 4.44 12.10 8.05
C ARG A 135 4.96 13.48 8.43
N ASN A 136 4.05 14.43 8.62
CA ASN A 136 4.36 15.80 8.97
C ASN A 136 3.40 16.28 10.06
N ALA A 137 3.90 17.15 10.94
CA ALA A 137 3.10 17.81 11.95
C ALA A 137 3.48 19.30 12.03
N TYR A 138 2.45 20.14 11.98
CA TYR A 138 2.56 21.59 11.98
C TYR A 138 1.77 22.15 13.16
N SER A 139 2.38 23.07 13.89
CA SER A 139 1.67 23.84 14.91
C SER A 139 0.98 25.04 14.27
N LYS A 140 -0.28 25.29 14.63
CA LYS A 140 -1.11 26.33 14.01
C LYS A 140 -1.25 27.53 14.93
N SER A 141 -1.66 27.30 16.17
CA SER A 141 -1.85 28.37 17.15
C SER A 141 -1.91 27.83 18.57
N LEU A 142 -1.65 28.71 19.54
CA LEU A 142 -1.94 28.53 20.95
C LEU A 142 -2.70 29.76 21.44
N ASN A 143 -3.96 29.61 21.85
CA ASN A 143 -4.80 30.70 22.36
C ASN A 143 -5.62 30.21 23.56
N ASP A 144 -5.67 30.99 24.64
CA ASP A 144 -6.50 30.72 25.83
C ASP A 144 -6.42 29.27 26.37
N GLY A 145 -5.20 28.70 26.38
CA GLY A 145 -4.98 27.33 26.85
C GLY A 145 -5.39 26.24 25.86
N VAL A 146 -5.67 26.59 24.60
CA VAL A 146 -6.03 25.67 23.52
C VAL A 146 -4.98 25.75 22.41
N ALA A 147 -4.30 24.63 22.20
CA ALA A 147 -3.32 24.46 21.13
C ALA A 147 -3.95 23.72 19.94
N GLU A 148 -3.65 24.18 18.72
CA GLU A 148 -4.09 23.54 17.48
C GLU A 148 -2.91 23.09 16.63
N TYR A 149 -3.02 21.89 16.09
CA TYR A 149 -2.03 21.25 15.22
C TYR A 149 -2.69 20.70 13.96
N GLU A 150 -1.94 20.66 12.86
CA GLU A 150 -2.30 20.00 11.62
C GLU A 150 -1.29 18.88 11.36
N VAL A 151 -1.79 17.65 11.24
CA VAL A 151 -0.98 16.45 11.04
C VAL A 151 -1.34 15.82 9.70
N GLU A 152 -0.32 15.54 8.90
CA GLU A 152 -0.45 14.70 7.71
C GLU A 152 -0.25 13.25 8.13
N TYR A 153 -1.32 12.46 8.05
CA TYR A 153 -1.36 11.10 8.61
C TYR A 153 -1.74 10.07 7.56
N GLU A 154 -0.97 8.98 7.48
CA GLU A 154 -1.24 7.83 6.62
C GLU A 154 -2.34 6.94 7.23
N GLY A 155 -3.56 7.06 6.73
CA GLY A 155 -4.70 6.25 7.19
C GLY A 155 -5.91 7.09 7.55
N LYS A 156 -6.66 6.67 8.58
CA LYS A 156 -7.85 7.40 9.05
C LYS A 156 -7.55 8.15 10.34
N ALA A 157 -8.30 9.22 10.62
CA ALA A 157 -8.13 10.01 11.83
C ALA A 157 -8.33 9.18 13.11
N GLN A 158 -9.14 8.13 13.02
CA GLN A 158 -9.36 7.18 14.11
C GLN A 158 -8.08 6.38 14.46
N ASP A 159 -7.28 6.00 13.47
CA ASP A 159 -6.04 5.26 13.68
C ASP A 159 -5.00 6.13 14.39
N LEU A 160 -4.92 7.42 13.98
CA LEU A 160 -4.11 8.42 14.69
C LEU A 160 -4.59 8.62 16.13
N ALA A 161 -5.91 8.73 16.36
CA ALA A 161 -6.46 8.89 17.71
C ALA A 161 -6.11 7.69 18.61
N MET A 162 -6.14 6.47 18.07
CA MET A 162 -5.72 5.26 18.79
C MET A 162 -4.21 5.29 19.10
N GLY A 163 -3.38 5.64 18.12
CA GLY A 163 -1.93 5.75 18.29
C GLY A 163 -1.53 6.78 19.35
N LEU A 164 -2.18 7.95 19.34
CA LEU A 164 -2.01 8.99 20.36
C LEU A 164 -2.47 8.52 21.75
N SER A 165 -3.49 7.67 21.83
CA SER A 165 -3.98 7.13 23.11
C SER A 165 -3.05 6.06 23.71
N GLN A 166 -2.22 5.43 22.86
CA GLN A 166 -1.28 4.37 23.27
C GLN A 166 0.15 4.89 23.47
N THR A 167 0.42 6.12 23.03
CA THR A 167 1.76 6.70 23.04
C THR A 167 1.72 8.05 23.74
N THR A 168 2.32 8.12 24.93
CA THR A 168 2.46 9.37 25.68
C THR A 168 3.92 9.83 25.64
N PRO A 169 4.20 11.09 25.29
CA PRO A 169 5.54 11.66 25.40
C PRO A 169 6.01 11.71 26.86
N ASP A 170 7.30 11.44 27.07
CA ASP A 170 7.92 11.60 28.37
C ASP A 170 7.78 13.06 28.85
N GLY A 171 7.24 13.25 30.06
CA GLY A 171 7.06 14.57 30.67
C GLY A 171 5.76 15.30 30.29
N LEU A 172 4.87 14.68 29.50
CA LEU A 172 3.57 15.27 29.16
C LEU A 172 2.46 14.22 29.16
N ASN A 173 1.56 14.32 30.14
CA ASN A 173 0.38 13.46 30.24
C ASN A 173 -0.81 14.10 29.52
N PHE A 174 -1.40 13.37 28.57
CA PHE A 174 -2.62 13.80 27.89
C PHE A 174 -3.53 12.62 27.61
N LYS A 175 -4.81 12.90 27.37
CA LYS A 175 -5.81 11.90 26.97
C LYS A 175 -6.57 12.39 25.74
N VAL A 176 -6.88 11.47 24.82
CA VAL A 176 -7.83 11.76 23.73
C VAL A 176 -9.24 11.76 24.32
N THR A 177 -9.97 12.88 24.16
CA THR A 177 -11.31 13.09 24.76
C THR A 177 -12.43 13.09 23.74
N GLY A 178 -12.14 13.25 22.45
CA GLY A 178 -13.16 13.21 21.41
C GLY A 178 -12.59 13.20 20.00
N MET A 179 -13.45 12.87 19.05
CA MET A 179 -13.15 12.87 17.62
C MET A 179 -14.40 13.28 16.83
N SER A 180 -14.23 14.16 15.84
CA SER A 180 -15.27 14.57 14.91
C SER A 180 -14.68 14.72 13.51
N GLY A 181 -15.03 13.79 12.61
CA GLY A 181 -14.40 13.71 11.30
C GLY A 181 -12.88 13.62 11.40
N ASN A 182 -12.16 14.53 10.76
CA ASN A 182 -10.70 14.63 10.82
C ASN A 182 -10.21 15.58 11.93
N ARG A 183 -11.00 15.79 12.99
CA ARG A 183 -10.60 16.60 14.15
C ARG A 183 -10.54 15.71 15.39
N ILE A 184 -9.39 15.67 16.05
CA ILE A 184 -9.16 14.97 17.30
C ILE A 184 -9.09 16.02 18.41
N THR A 185 -9.80 15.78 19.51
CA THR A 185 -9.68 16.59 20.72
C THR A 185 -8.95 15.78 21.77
N ALA A 186 -7.91 16.38 22.33
CA ALA A 186 -7.13 15.86 23.43
C ALA A 186 -7.08 16.89 24.55
N GLU A 187 -6.79 16.43 25.75
CA GLU A 187 -6.73 17.27 26.95
C GLU A 187 -5.53 16.85 27.79
N ILE A 188 -4.75 17.82 28.25
CA ILE A 188 -3.69 17.59 29.22
C ILE A 188 -4.32 17.17 30.54
N VAL A 189 -3.79 16.08 31.11
CA VAL A 189 -4.15 15.57 32.43
C VAL A 189 -2.96 15.80 33.36
N GLN A 190 -3.21 16.41 34.52
CA GLN A 190 -2.21 16.53 35.58
C GLN A 190 -1.93 15.16 36.21
#